data_AF-A0A4V5P7I7-F1
#
_entry.id   AF-A0A4V5P7I7-F1
#
_cell.length_a   1.000
_cell.length_b   1.000
_cell.length_c   1.000
_cell.angle_alpha   90.00
_cell.angle_beta   90.00
_cell.angle_gamma   90.00
#
_symmetry.space_group_name_H-M   'P 1'
#
loop_
_entity.id
_entity.type
_entity.pdbx_description
1 polymer ?
#
loop_
_entity_poly.entity_id
_entity_poly.type
_entity_poly.pdbx_seq_one_letter_code
_entity_poly.pdbx_strand_id
1 'polypeptide(L)'
;KRAEKPGTKEKKPEAKKADAGGKVKKLKKGKPHCSQNTVLMRGIGRYCQSAMYSQKALYQRKYSAAKSKVEKKKKVTVLATVAKKAGGDKNVTAKKLFSKHMRKLCTSITPGPILIVLTERHRGKRFIFLKQVEFLRVEHTRSLSPPSKLIPEGEVFNTERDKYEITEQCKVDQKAVDSQILQRIKAVPQLQGYLCSVFALTNGIYPHNIVF
;
A
#
# COMPACT_ATOMS: atom_id res chain seq x y z
N LYS A 1 -3.98 -66.08 -48.82
CA LYS A 1 -5.34 -66.19 -49.42
C LYS A 1 -6.30 -65.36 -48.57
N ARG A 2 -7.19 -64.65 -49.28
CA ARG A 2 -8.22 -63.69 -48.85
C ARG A 2 -9.31 -64.33 -47.97
N ALA A 3 -10.08 -63.45 -47.31
CA ALA A 3 -11.44 -63.58 -46.73
C ALA A 3 -11.47 -63.50 -45.19
N GLU A 4 -12.38 -62.81 -44.50
CA GLU A 4 -13.49 -61.89 -44.84
C GLU A 4 -13.98 -61.30 -43.50
N LYS A 5 -14.57 -60.09 -43.53
CA LYS A 5 -15.41 -59.61 -42.42
C LYS A 5 -16.82 -60.21 -42.56
N PRO A 6 -17.60 -60.21 -41.48
CA PRO A 6 -18.93 -59.59 -41.58
C PRO A 6 -19.21 -58.60 -40.45
N GLY A 7 -19.91 -57.51 -40.77
CA GLY A 7 -20.33 -56.47 -39.83
C GLY A 7 -21.81 -56.53 -39.47
N THR A 8 -22.22 -55.71 -38.50
CA THR A 8 -23.63 -55.48 -38.18
C THR A 8 -23.90 -54.04 -37.72
N LYS A 9 -24.68 -53.35 -38.57
CA LYS A 9 -25.74 -52.34 -38.38
C LYS A 9 -25.65 -51.21 -37.33
N GLU A 10 -25.86 -50.02 -37.89
CA GLU A 10 -26.19 -48.72 -37.32
C GLU A 10 -27.34 -48.71 -36.29
N LYS A 11 -27.25 -47.79 -35.31
CA LYS A 11 -28.41 -47.06 -34.79
C LYS A 11 -28.03 -45.65 -34.32
N LYS A 12 -28.62 -44.66 -34.98
CA LYS A 12 -28.61 -43.22 -34.69
C LYS A 12 -29.38 -42.91 -33.39
N PRO A 13 -28.95 -41.93 -32.60
CA PRO A 13 -29.88 -41.05 -31.90
C PRO A 13 -29.50 -39.58 -32.19
N GLU A 14 -30.25 -38.88 -33.04
CA GLU A 14 -31.44 -38.09 -32.71
C GLU A 14 -31.11 -36.87 -31.84
N ALA A 15 -31.30 -35.71 -32.46
CA ALA A 15 -30.90 -34.40 -31.98
C ALA A 15 -31.76 -33.95 -30.80
N LYS A 16 -31.11 -33.47 -29.73
CA LYS A 16 -31.73 -32.55 -28.78
C LYS A 16 -31.13 -31.15 -28.98
N LYS A 17 -31.98 -30.22 -29.43
CA LYS A 17 -31.73 -28.78 -29.41
C LYS A 17 -31.39 -28.36 -27.97
N ALA A 18 -30.27 -27.69 -27.78
CA ALA A 18 -29.96 -26.96 -26.55
C ALA A 18 -29.64 -25.50 -26.92
N ASP A 19 -30.60 -24.65 -26.57
CA ASP A 19 -30.58 -23.22 -26.33
C ASP A 19 -29.37 -22.38 -26.76
N ALA A 20 -29.68 -21.41 -27.63
CA ALA A 20 -28.86 -20.26 -27.92
C ALA A 20 -28.82 -19.32 -26.69
N GLY A 21 -27.79 -19.47 -25.87
CA GLY A 21 -27.53 -18.60 -24.73
C GLY A 21 -26.05 -18.29 -24.58
N GLY A 22 -25.42 -17.76 -25.63
CA GLY A 22 -24.01 -17.38 -25.64
C GLY A 22 -23.71 -16.22 -24.69
N LYS A 23 -23.57 -16.49 -23.39
CA LYS A 23 -22.86 -15.58 -22.48
C LYS A 23 -21.42 -15.46 -22.98
N VAL A 24 -21.07 -14.30 -23.53
CA VAL A 24 -19.68 -13.90 -23.77
C VAL A 24 -18.94 -14.06 -22.44
N LYS A 25 -18.23 -15.17 -22.26
CA LYS A 25 -17.31 -15.36 -21.16
C LYS A 25 -16.23 -14.31 -21.33
N LYS A 26 -16.32 -13.21 -20.57
CA LYS A 26 -15.23 -12.25 -20.35
C LYS A 26 -13.98 -13.10 -20.07
N LEU A 27 -12.99 -13.06 -20.97
CA LEU A 27 -11.71 -13.72 -20.73
C LEU A 27 -11.20 -13.24 -19.36
N LYS A 28 -11.11 -14.15 -18.39
CA LYS A 28 -10.53 -13.85 -17.09
C LYS A 28 -9.09 -13.44 -17.36
N LYS A 29 -8.78 -12.16 -17.17
CA LYS A 29 -7.42 -11.64 -17.28
C LYS A 29 -6.58 -12.37 -16.24
N GLY A 30 -5.70 -13.28 -16.70
CA GLY A 30 -4.83 -14.05 -15.83
C GLY A 30 -3.95 -13.14 -14.98
N LYS A 31 -3.51 -13.62 -13.82
CA LYS A 31 -2.55 -12.88 -12.97
C LYS A 31 -1.29 -12.57 -13.80
N PRO A 32 -0.78 -11.33 -13.80
CA PRO A 32 0.45 -11.01 -14.50
C PRO A 32 1.61 -11.82 -13.91
N HIS A 33 2.50 -12.32 -14.77
CA HIS A 33 3.69 -13.04 -14.33
C HIS A 33 4.68 -12.08 -13.63
N CYS A 34 5.33 -12.52 -12.55
CA CYS A 34 6.37 -11.76 -11.85
C CYS A 34 7.71 -11.78 -12.61
N SER A 35 8.74 -11.08 -12.13
CA SER A 35 10.08 -11.15 -12.75
C SER A 35 10.67 -12.57 -12.63
N GLN A 36 11.04 -13.19 -13.75
CA GLN A 36 11.72 -14.50 -13.76
C GLN A 36 13.19 -14.44 -13.33
N ASN A 37 13.78 -13.24 -13.20
CA ASN A 37 15.16 -13.05 -12.74
C ASN A 37 15.16 -12.67 -11.25
N THR A 38 15.76 -13.52 -10.41
CA THR A 38 15.96 -13.19 -8.99
C THR A 38 17.07 -12.15 -8.83
N VAL A 39 16.88 -11.19 -7.93
CA VAL A 39 17.85 -10.13 -7.68
C VAL A 39 18.93 -10.65 -6.73
N LEU A 40 20.21 -10.54 -7.10
CA LEU A 40 21.33 -10.89 -6.22
C LEU A 40 21.63 -9.74 -5.27
N MET A 41 21.82 -8.55 -5.85
CA MET A 41 22.00 -7.28 -5.17
C MET A 41 21.19 -6.21 -5.89
N ARG A 42 20.89 -5.10 -5.23
CA ARG A 42 20.05 -4.05 -5.80
C ARG A 42 20.59 -3.57 -7.16
N GLY A 43 19.86 -3.86 -8.24
CA GLY A 43 20.23 -3.50 -9.62
C GLY A 43 20.89 -4.62 -10.44
N ILE A 44 21.28 -5.74 -9.81
CA ILE A 44 21.95 -6.86 -10.48
C ILE A 44 21.10 -8.13 -10.32
N GLY A 45 20.69 -8.69 -11.46
CA GLY A 45 19.96 -9.96 -11.53
C GLY A 45 20.90 -11.17 -11.57
N ARG A 46 20.37 -12.35 -11.25
CA ARG A 46 21.09 -13.64 -11.29
C ARG A 46 21.47 -14.08 -12.70
N TYR A 47 20.55 -13.93 -13.65
CA TYR A 47 20.73 -14.42 -15.02
C TYR A 47 21.17 -13.31 -15.98
N CYS A 48 22.02 -13.68 -16.94
CA CYS A 48 22.41 -12.84 -18.08
C CYS A 48 21.29 -12.70 -19.12
N GLN A 49 21.47 -11.79 -20.08
CA GLN A 49 20.44 -11.45 -21.07
C GLN A 49 20.04 -12.62 -21.98
N SER A 50 21.00 -13.44 -22.43
CA SER A 50 20.74 -14.58 -23.32
C SER A 50 19.96 -15.69 -22.61
N ALA A 51 20.32 -16.01 -21.36
CA ALA A 51 19.58 -16.95 -20.52
C ALA A 51 18.14 -16.45 -20.26
N MET A 52 17.96 -15.15 -20.01
CA MET A 52 16.61 -14.58 -19.85
C MET A 52 15.78 -14.61 -21.14
N TYR A 53 16.42 -14.50 -22.31
CA TYR A 53 15.76 -14.57 -23.62
C TYR A 53 15.18 -15.96 -23.89
N SER A 54 15.95 -17.02 -23.57
CA SER A 54 15.50 -18.41 -23.70
C SER A 54 14.42 -18.77 -22.67
N GLN A 55 14.59 -18.40 -21.40
CA GLN A 55 13.60 -18.66 -20.34
C GLN A 55 12.24 -18.02 -20.61
N LYS A 56 12.21 -16.80 -21.17
CA LYS A 56 10.97 -16.11 -21.56
C LYS A 56 10.36 -16.63 -22.86
N ALA A 57 11.00 -17.62 -23.50
CA ALA A 57 10.65 -18.15 -24.81
C ALA A 57 10.41 -17.05 -25.87
N LEU A 58 11.18 -15.94 -25.79
CA LEU A 58 10.98 -14.79 -26.67
C LEU A 58 11.27 -15.12 -28.14
N TYR A 59 12.14 -16.09 -28.38
CA TYR A 59 12.43 -16.61 -29.72
C TYR A 59 11.20 -17.19 -30.42
N GLN A 60 10.22 -17.71 -29.67
CA GLN A 60 8.96 -18.21 -30.25
C GLN A 60 7.87 -17.15 -30.32
N ARG A 61 8.09 -15.99 -29.69
CA ARG A 61 7.07 -14.93 -29.60
C ARG A 61 7.03 -14.13 -30.90
N LYS A 62 6.08 -14.48 -31.77
CA LYS A 62 5.78 -13.72 -32.98
C LYS A 62 4.90 -12.52 -32.63
N TYR A 63 5.44 -11.31 -32.80
CA TYR A 63 4.66 -10.08 -32.76
C TYR A 63 4.24 -9.75 -34.19
N SER A 64 2.95 -9.88 -34.52
CA SER A 64 2.42 -9.29 -35.75
C SER A 64 2.18 -7.80 -35.49
N ALA A 65 2.79 -6.94 -36.31
CA ALA A 65 2.40 -5.54 -36.35
C ALA A 65 0.94 -5.48 -36.84
N ALA A 66 0.09 -4.72 -36.17
CA ALA A 66 -1.22 -4.41 -36.71
C ALA A 66 -1.00 -3.64 -38.02
N LYS A 67 -1.25 -4.28 -39.16
CA LYS A 67 -1.31 -3.59 -40.46
C LYS A 67 -2.52 -2.66 -40.38
N SER A 68 -2.31 -1.41 -39.99
CA SER A 68 -3.37 -0.40 -40.07
C SER A 68 -3.68 -0.19 -41.55
N LYS A 69 -4.79 -0.76 -42.04
CA LYS A 69 -5.40 -0.22 -43.24
C LYS A 69 -5.92 1.15 -42.84
N VAL A 70 -5.22 2.20 -43.27
CA VAL A 70 -5.62 3.59 -43.03
C VAL A 70 -6.84 3.85 -43.91
N GLU A 71 -8.01 3.47 -43.44
CA GLU A 71 -9.20 4.24 -43.79
C GLU A 71 -9.15 5.50 -42.92
N LYS A 72 -9.18 6.67 -43.59
CA LYS A 72 -9.24 7.97 -42.94
C LYS A 72 -10.48 8.00 -42.02
N LYS A 73 -10.30 7.67 -40.75
CA LYS A 73 -11.29 7.97 -39.72
C LYS A 73 -11.49 9.49 -39.73
N LYS A 74 -12.72 9.95 -39.93
CA LYS A 74 -13.10 11.34 -39.69
C LYS A 74 -12.52 11.74 -38.33
N LYS A 75 -11.68 12.78 -38.31
CA LYS A 75 -11.21 13.41 -37.06
C LYS A 75 -12.47 13.80 -36.29
N VAL A 76 -12.84 13.02 -35.27
CA VAL A 76 -13.56 13.61 -34.14
C VAL A 76 -12.49 14.42 -33.43
N THR A 77 -12.49 15.72 -33.72
CA THR A 77 -11.65 16.69 -33.04
C THR A 77 -12.06 16.64 -31.57
N VAL A 78 -11.27 15.95 -30.73
CA VAL A 78 -11.37 16.14 -29.29
C VAL A 78 -11.11 17.62 -29.06
N LEU A 79 -12.10 18.33 -28.53
CA LEU A 79 -12.05 19.78 -28.33
C LEU A 79 -10.74 20.12 -27.60
N ALA A 80 -9.88 20.86 -28.29
CA ALA A 80 -8.62 21.30 -27.76
C ALA A 80 -8.89 22.33 -26.65
N THR A 81 -8.73 21.91 -25.39
CA THR A 81 -8.66 22.84 -24.27
C THR A 81 -7.40 23.68 -24.43
N VAL A 82 -7.55 25.00 -24.52
CA VAL A 82 -6.43 25.94 -24.63
C VAL A 82 -5.59 25.87 -23.36
N ALA A 83 -4.39 25.27 -23.47
CA ALA A 83 -3.40 25.27 -22.41
C ALA A 83 -2.69 26.63 -22.38
N LYS A 84 -2.87 27.40 -21.31
CA LYS A 84 -1.91 28.46 -20.95
C LYS A 84 -0.58 27.77 -20.63
N LYS A 85 0.48 28.07 -21.38
CA LYS A 85 1.84 27.65 -21.03
C LYS A 85 2.23 28.38 -19.74
N ALA A 86 2.24 27.66 -18.62
CA ALA A 86 2.92 28.12 -17.43
C ALA A 86 4.43 28.19 -17.72
N GLY A 87 5.02 29.29 -17.27
CA GLY A 87 6.43 29.65 -17.46
C GLY A 87 7.40 28.60 -16.92
N GLY A 88 8.63 28.69 -17.43
CA GLY A 88 9.64 27.65 -17.35
C GLY A 88 10.17 27.32 -15.96
N ASP A 89 10.78 26.14 -15.84
CA ASP A 89 12.23 26.04 -15.60
C ASP A 89 12.75 24.63 -15.90
N LYS A 90 14.03 24.60 -16.24
CA LYS A 90 14.82 23.52 -16.85
C LYS A 90 14.86 22.27 -15.96
N ASN A 91 14.63 21.09 -16.57
CA ASN A 91 14.98 19.73 -16.13
C ASN A 91 15.37 19.54 -14.65
N VAL A 92 14.45 19.79 -13.71
CA VAL A 92 14.60 19.31 -12.33
C VAL A 92 14.16 17.85 -12.32
N THR A 93 15.09 16.93 -12.05
CA THR A 93 14.74 15.52 -11.80
C THR A 93 13.62 15.47 -10.78
N ALA A 94 12.47 14.92 -11.16
CA ALA A 94 11.28 14.90 -10.31
C ALA A 94 11.62 14.26 -8.96
N LYS A 95 11.72 15.07 -7.90
CA LYS A 95 11.89 14.59 -6.53
C LYS A 95 10.74 13.63 -6.23
N LYS A 96 11.04 12.48 -5.62
CA LYS A 96 9.99 11.51 -5.28
C LYS A 96 8.98 12.17 -4.34
N LEU A 97 7.69 11.94 -4.59
CA LEU A 97 6.61 12.38 -3.70
C LEU A 97 6.77 11.72 -2.33
N PHE A 98 6.42 12.44 -1.24
CA PHE A 98 6.53 11.95 0.14
C PHE A 98 5.89 10.56 0.34
N SER A 99 4.73 10.32 -0.28
CA SER A 99 4.01 9.05 -0.27
C SER A 99 4.80 7.88 -0.87
N LYS A 100 5.70 8.14 -1.83
CA LYS A 100 6.52 7.10 -2.49
C LYS A 100 7.83 6.78 -1.75
N HIS A 101 8.05 7.38 -0.58
CA HIS A 101 9.26 7.10 0.22
C HIS A 101 9.12 5.76 0.93
N MET A 102 10.18 4.94 0.85
CA MET A 102 10.25 3.72 1.63
C MET A 102 10.48 4.08 3.10
N ARG A 103 9.54 3.71 3.98
CA ARG A 103 9.67 3.85 5.42
C ARG A 103 10.41 2.64 5.97
N LYS A 104 11.44 2.89 6.76
CA LYS A 104 12.21 1.84 7.45
C LYS A 104 11.97 1.99 8.94
N LEU A 105 11.78 0.87 9.62
CA LEU A 105 11.89 0.80 11.07
C LEU A 105 13.26 0.27 11.45
N CYS A 106 13.70 0.64 12.65
CA CYS A 106 14.82 -0.04 13.30
C CYS A 106 14.44 -1.50 13.56
N THR A 107 15.40 -2.42 13.44
CA THR A 107 15.18 -3.86 13.62
C THR A 107 14.76 -4.25 15.03
N SER A 108 15.12 -3.46 16.05
CA SER A 108 14.71 -3.67 17.44
C SER A 108 13.23 -3.33 17.69
N ILE A 109 12.60 -2.55 16.79
CA ILE A 109 11.22 -2.10 16.94
C ILE A 109 10.31 -3.09 16.22
N THR A 110 10.00 -4.20 16.89
CA THR A 110 8.91 -5.13 16.53
C THR A 110 7.61 -4.69 17.19
N PRO A 111 6.41 -5.21 16.83
CA PRO A 111 5.19 -4.97 17.60
C PRO A 111 5.23 -5.68 18.98
N GLY A 112 5.05 -4.92 20.06
CA GLY A 112 5.05 -5.41 21.46
C GLY A 112 6.09 -4.82 22.43
N PRO A 113 7.34 -4.48 22.03
CA PRO A 113 8.34 -3.88 22.91
C PRO A 113 7.88 -2.56 23.53
N ILE A 114 8.50 -2.25 24.67
CA ILE A 114 8.26 -1.03 25.42
C ILE A 114 9.23 0.04 24.93
N LEU A 115 8.70 1.14 24.40
CA LEU A 115 9.44 2.30 23.94
C LEU A 115 9.43 3.39 25.00
N ILE A 116 10.55 4.09 25.13
CA ILE A 116 10.67 5.28 25.98
C ILE A 116 10.55 6.50 25.09
N VAL A 117 9.56 7.35 25.37
CA VAL A 117 9.37 8.60 24.63
C VAL A 117 10.34 9.64 25.19
N LEU A 118 11.27 10.14 24.38
CA LEU A 118 12.29 11.09 24.83
C LEU A 118 11.91 12.56 24.61
N THR A 119 10.90 12.81 23.77
CA THR A 119 10.48 14.14 23.34
C THR A 119 9.00 14.39 23.63
N GLU A 120 8.55 15.64 23.49
CA GLU A 120 7.14 16.05 23.65
C GLU A 120 6.57 15.96 25.07
N ARG A 121 5.23 16.10 25.18
CA ARG A 121 4.46 16.15 26.44
C ARG A 121 4.54 14.87 27.27
N HIS A 122 4.81 13.74 26.62
CA HIS A 122 4.86 12.42 27.25
C HIS A 122 6.31 11.93 27.50
N ARG A 123 7.26 12.87 27.62
CA ARG A 123 8.67 12.57 27.86
C ARG A 123 8.89 11.68 29.09
N GLY A 124 9.81 10.73 28.95
CA GLY A 124 10.18 9.70 29.92
C GLY A 124 9.15 8.59 30.09
N LYS A 125 7.91 8.73 29.59
CA LYS A 125 6.90 7.68 29.74
C LYS A 125 7.23 6.48 28.85
N ARG A 126 6.84 5.31 29.35
CA ARG A 126 7.03 4.01 28.72
C ARG A 126 5.74 3.55 28.05
N PHE A 127 5.80 3.27 26.75
CA PHE A 127 4.64 2.89 25.94
C PHE A 127 4.88 1.56 25.22
N ILE A 128 3.82 0.78 25.01
CA ILE A 128 3.89 -0.46 24.23
C ILE A 128 3.73 -0.11 22.74
N PHE A 129 4.67 -0.53 21.90
CA PHE A 129 4.56 -0.31 20.45
C PHE A 129 3.56 -1.29 19.82
N LEU A 130 2.50 -0.79 19.19
CA LEU A 130 1.47 -1.65 18.58
C LEU A 130 1.79 -2.00 17.12
N LYS A 131 1.92 -0.98 16.27
CA LYS A 131 2.10 -1.17 14.83
C LYS A 131 2.68 0.09 14.20
N GLN A 132 3.48 -0.09 13.16
CA GLN A 132 3.87 1.01 12.28
C GLN A 132 2.69 1.47 11.43
N VAL A 133 2.44 2.78 11.42
CA VAL A 133 1.49 3.38 10.49
C VAL A 133 2.18 3.67 9.17
N GLU A 134 1.60 3.21 8.06
CA GLU A 134 2.08 3.48 6.70
C GLU A 134 1.68 4.88 6.26
N PHE A 135 2.24 5.90 6.92
CA PHE A 135 1.74 7.27 6.87
C PHE A 135 0.27 7.34 7.33
N LEU A 136 -0.02 8.22 8.27
CA LEU A 136 -1.37 8.79 8.29
C LEU A 136 -1.61 9.25 6.86
N ARG A 137 -2.74 8.90 6.25
CA ARG A 137 -3.30 9.79 5.24
C ARG A 137 -3.40 11.13 5.97
N VAL A 138 -2.35 11.95 5.87
CA VAL A 138 -2.53 13.38 5.86
C VAL A 138 -3.20 13.57 4.50
N GLU A 139 -4.48 13.19 4.45
CA GLU A 139 -5.43 14.19 4.06
C GLU A 139 -4.91 15.48 4.67
N HIS A 140 -4.89 16.56 3.92
CA HIS A 140 -4.95 17.88 4.53
C HIS A 140 -6.28 18.04 5.31
N THR A 141 -6.60 17.08 6.18
CA THR A 141 -7.69 16.96 7.15
C THR A 141 -7.20 16.16 8.37
N ARG A 142 -5.90 16.25 8.76
CA ARG A 142 -5.63 16.44 10.20
C ARG A 142 -6.29 17.77 10.49
N SER A 143 -7.58 17.75 10.82
CA SER A 143 -8.41 18.91 11.14
C SER A 143 -7.69 20.18 10.72
N LEU A 144 -7.78 20.54 9.44
CA LEU A 144 -8.01 21.96 9.22
C LEU A 144 -9.17 22.19 10.19
N SER A 145 -8.89 22.89 11.29
CA SER A 145 -9.94 23.66 11.96
C SER A 145 -10.90 24.07 10.84
N PRO A 146 -12.19 23.72 10.92
CA PRO A 146 -13.14 24.02 9.83
C PRO A 146 -12.76 25.39 9.30
N PRO A 147 -12.44 25.53 7.99
CA PRO A 147 -11.66 26.66 7.48
C PRO A 147 -12.18 27.88 8.17
N SER A 148 -11.33 28.52 8.99
CA SER A 148 -11.75 29.57 9.92
C SER A 148 -12.68 30.47 9.12
N LYS A 149 -13.96 30.52 9.52
CA LYS A 149 -15.00 31.28 8.80
C LYS A 149 -14.34 32.58 8.35
N LEU A 150 -14.38 32.93 7.06
CA LEU A 150 -13.64 34.09 6.53
C LEU A 150 -13.78 35.27 7.49
N ILE A 151 -12.74 35.50 8.30
CA ILE A 151 -12.78 36.52 9.35
C ILE A 151 -12.42 37.81 8.64
N PRO A 152 -13.28 38.84 8.65
CA PRO A 152 -12.92 40.14 8.10
C PRO A 152 -11.64 40.65 8.78
N GLU A 153 -10.77 41.31 8.01
CA GLU A 153 -9.47 41.77 8.52
C GLU A 153 -9.66 42.68 9.74
N GLY A 154 -9.32 42.19 10.93
CA GLY A 154 -9.48 42.90 12.21
C GLY A 154 -9.97 42.04 13.39
N GLU A 155 -10.71 40.95 13.15
CA GLU A 155 -11.28 40.11 14.22
C GLU A 155 -10.47 38.84 14.55
N VAL A 156 -9.27 38.71 13.96
CA VAL A 156 -8.41 37.51 14.04
C VAL A 156 -7.94 37.17 15.47
N PHE A 157 -7.89 38.17 16.36
CA PHE A 157 -7.42 37.98 17.74
C PHE A 157 -8.55 37.77 18.77
N ASN A 158 -9.82 37.97 18.39
CA ASN A 158 -10.97 37.81 19.29
C ASN A 158 -11.61 36.42 19.21
N THR A 159 -11.09 35.54 18.34
CA THR A 159 -11.61 34.18 18.19
C THR A 159 -11.03 33.28 19.28
N GLU A 160 -11.89 32.78 20.18
CA GLU A 160 -11.52 31.73 21.11
C GLU A 160 -11.06 30.50 20.33
N ARG A 161 -9.87 29.99 20.64
CA ARG A 161 -9.35 28.79 19.99
C ARG A 161 -10.21 27.60 20.39
N ASP A 162 -10.68 26.85 19.40
CA ASP A 162 -11.36 25.58 19.64
C ASP A 162 -10.51 24.70 20.57
N LYS A 163 -11.07 24.41 21.75
CA LYS A 163 -10.43 23.49 22.70
C LYS A 163 -10.57 22.08 22.15
N TYR A 164 -9.49 21.29 22.24
CA TYR A 164 -9.54 19.90 21.79
C TYR A 164 -10.47 19.09 22.69
N GLU A 165 -11.53 18.54 22.11
CA GLU A 165 -12.44 17.62 22.79
C GLU A 165 -12.22 16.19 22.30
N ILE A 166 -12.16 15.26 23.25
CA ILE A 166 -11.99 13.84 22.94
C ILE A 166 -13.33 13.30 22.45
N THR A 167 -13.38 12.83 21.19
CA THR A 167 -14.59 12.23 20.62
C THR A 167 -14.94 10.92 21.31
N GLU A 168 -16.24 10.62 21.41
CA GLU A 168 -16.71 9.36 22.01
C GLU A 168 -16.18 8.13 21.26
N GLN A 169 -16.07 8.22 19.94
CA GLN A 169 -15.48 7.16 19.12
C GLN A 169 -14.05 6.81 19.57
N CYS A 170 -13.19 7.80 19.80
CA CYS A 170 -11.82 7.55 20.25
C CYS A 170 -11.78 6.86 21.62
N LYS A 171 -12.71 7.16 22.52
CA LYS A 171 -12.81 6.50 23.83
C LYS A 171 -13.21 5.03 23.69
N VAL A 172 -14.14 4.72 22.79
CA VAL A 172 -14.59 3.35 22.51
C VAL A 172 -13.45 2.52 21.92
N ASP A 173 -12.76 3.04 20.91
CA ASP A 173 -11.66 2.35 20.25
C ASP A 173 -10.48 2.11 21.22
N GLN A 174 -10.17 3.10 22.06
CA GLN A 174 -9.14 2.98 23.08
C GLN A 174 -9.47 1.87 24.09
N LYS A 175 -10.70 1.84 24.61
CA LYS A 175 -11.14 0.78 25.54
C LYS A 175 -11.06 -0.61 24.91
N ALA A 176 -11.43 -0.75 23.64
CA ALA A 176 -11.35 -2.02 22.92
C ALA A 176 -9.91 -2.55 22.86
N VAL A 177 -8.96 -1.67 22.52
CA VAL A 177 -7.52 -2.02 22.46
C VAL A 177 -6.96 -2.31 23.86
N ASP A 178 -7.22 -1.43 24.83
CA ASP A 178 -6.66 -1.55 26.19
C ASP A 178 -7.15 -2.82 26.91
N SER A 179 -8.39 -3.24 26.67
CA SER A 179 -8.94 -4.47 27.27
C SER A 179 -8.07 -5.71 26.98
N GLN A 180 -7.54 -5.82 25.76
CA GLN A 180 -6.70 -6.92 25.33
C GLN A 180 -5.28 -6.81 25.91
N ILE A 181 -4.76 -5.59 26.00
CA ILE A 181 -3.38 -5.32 26.46
C ILE A 181 -3.29 -5.47 27.99
N LEU A 182 -4.28 -4.97 28.72
CA LEU A 182 -4.30 -5.00 30.19
C LEU A 182 -4.29 -6.43 30.74
N GLN A 183 -4.95 -7.38 30.08
CA GLN A 183 -4.87 -8.80 30.45
C GLN A 183 -3.43 -9.32 30.42
N ARG A 184 -2.67 -8.97 29.37
CA ARG A 184 -1.27 -9.37 29.21
C ARG A 184 -0.35 -8.64 30.18
N ILE A 185 -0.59 -7.35 30.45
CA ILE A 185 0.20 -6.58 31.42
C ILE A 185 0.07 -7.18 32.82
N LYS A 186 -1.14 -7.55 33.22
CA LYS A 186 -1.41 -8.15 34.55
C LYS A 186 -0.79 -9.54 34.70
N ALA A 187 -0.62 -10.28 33.60
CA ALA A 187 0.01 -11.59 33.62
C ALA A 187 1.52 -11.52 33.95
N VAL A 188 2.18 -10.40 33.66
CA VAL A 188 3.61 -10.22 33.94
C VAL A 188 3.80 -9.47 35.27
N PRO A 189 4.48 -10.06 36.27
CA PRO A 189 4.71 -9.41 37.55
C PRO A 189 5.42 -8.06 37.41
N GLN A 190 5.02 -7.06 38.21
CA GLN A 190 5.63 -5.72 38.29
C GLN A 190 5.59 -4.88 36.99
N LEU A 191 5.14 -5.42 35.87
CA LEU A 191 5.11 -4.72 34.58
C LEU A 191 4.23 -3.48 34.59
N GLN A 192 3.10 -3.54 35.30
CA GLN A 192 2.21 -2.39 35.47
C GLN A 192 2.93 -1.22 36.16
N GLY A 193 3.66 -1.48 37.25
CA GLY A 193 4.47 -0.47 37.93
C GLY A 193 5.58 0.09 37.04
N TYR A 194 6.24 -0.79 36.29
CA TYR A 194 7.27 -0.41 35.33
C TYR A 194 6.72 0.56 34.26
N LEU A 195 5.54 0.30 33.70
CA LEU A 195 4.90 1.17 32.69
C LEU A 195 4.41 2.50 33.27
N CYS A 196 3.93 2.53 34.51
CA CYS A 196 3.51 3.75 35.17
C CYS A 196 4.68 4.68 35.53
N SER A 197 5.86 4.12 35.80
CA SER A 197 7.04 4.91 36.15
C SER A 197 7.66 5.64 34.95
N VAL A 198 8.21 6.83 35.20
CA VAL A 198 8.86 7.66 34.19
C VAL A 198 10.36 7.35 34.17
N PHE A 199 10.92 7.15 32.98
CA PHE A 199 12.35 7.02 32.78
C PHE A 199 13.06 8.37 32.97
N ALA A 200 14.04 8.37 33.86
CA ALA A 200 14.96 9.46 34.08
C ALA A 200 16.36 8.88 34.39
N LEU A 201 17.40 9.64 34.07
CA LEU A 201 18.78 9.31 34.45
C LEU A 201 19.10 10.01 35.77
N THR A 202 19.62 9.26 36.73
CA THR A 202 20.15 9.82 37.98
C THR A 202 21.65 10.03 37.86
N ASN A 203 22.22 10.80 38.79
CA ASN A 203 23.67 11.01 38.84
C ASN A 203 24.40 9.66 38.94
N GLY A 204 25.39 9.44 38.08
CA GLY A 204 26.17 8.20 37.99
C GLY A 204 25.63 7.15 37.00
N ILE A 205 24.43 7.34 36.43
CA ILE A 205 23.89 6.46 35.40
C ILE A 205 24.08 7.10 34.01
N TYR A 206 24.80 6.41 33.12
CA TYR A 206 25.11 6.89 31.78
C TYR A 206 24.45 6.02 30.69
N PRO A 207 23.85 6.61 29.63
CA PRO A 207 23.13 5.85 28.59
C PRO A 207 23.95 4.78 27.89
N HIS A 208 25.26 4.98 27.71
CA HIS A 208 26.15 4.01 27.06
C HIS A 208 26.46 2.79 27.94
N ASN A 209 26.22 2.89 29.26
CA ASN A 209 26.39 1.79 30.21
C ASN A 209 25.06 1.04 30.46
N ILE A 210 23.94 1.60 30.04
CA ILE A 210 22.61 0.99 30.20
C ILE A 210 22.33 0.09 29.01
N VAL A 211 21.76 -1.09 29.28
CA VAL A 211 21.16 -1.95 28.25
C VAL A 211 19.67 -1.61 28.14
N PHE A 212 19.26 -1.23 26.94
CA PHE A 212 17.87 -0.91 26.59
C PHE A 212 17.16 -2.08 25.92
#